data_AF-A0A924R7V9-F1
#
_entry.id   AF-A0A924R7V9-F1
#
_cell.length_a   1.000
_cell.length_b   1.000
_cell.length_c   1.000
_cell.angle_alpha   90.00
_cell.angle_beta   90.00
_cell.angle_gamma   90.00
#
_symmetry.space_group_name_H-M   'P 1'
#
loop_
_entity.id
_entity.type
_entity.pdbx_description
1 polymer ?
#
loop_
_entity_poly.entity_id
_entity_poly.type
_entity_poly.pdbx_seq_one_letter_code
_entity_poly.pdbx_strand_id
1 'polypeptide(L)'
;MKLQNRIALLSTLKEYLIENGEELQRIKHSASVHNGWFTIEFIDIAIKNITEQFLDTEKLTVWISHYFLDDTIVPKNVGIVMAGNIPLVGFHDFLCVFISGHKQTIKLSSKDDILLKHLVSKMCTWDAGVADYISFAAILKGCDGYIATGSNNSARYFDYYFAKYPSIIRKNRTSVAILRGDESIESLEKLSDDIHIFFGLGCRNVTKIYVPQVYDFVRLLQSFHRYKHFA
;
A
#
# COMPACT_ATOMS: atom_id res chain seq x y z
N MET A 1 7.26 -3.54 22.61
CA MET A 1 6.38 -4.65 22.20
C MET A 1 7.25 -5.71 21.57
N LYS A 2 7.22 -6.95 22.07
CA LYS A 2 8.04 -8.06 21.54
C LYS A 2 7.65 -8.42 20.11
N LEU A 3 8.58 -8.97 19.31
CA LEU A 3 8.34 -9.38 17.92
C LEU A 3 7.15 -10.33 17.79
N GLN A 4 7.07 -11.35 18.66
CA GLN A 4 5.95 -12.29 18.65
C GLN A 4 4.59 -11.62 18.88
N ASN A 5 4.53 -10.61 19.76
CA ASN A 5 3.28 -9.87 19.98
C ASN A 5 2.90 -9.04 18.73
N ARG A 6 3.89 -8.47 18.03
CA ARG A 6 3.66 -7.73 16.78
C ARG A 6 3.14 -8.66 15.68
N ILE A 7 3.71 -9.85 15.55
CA ILE A 7 3.24 -10.88 14.61
C ILE A 7 1.81 -11.30 14.94
N ALA A 8 1.51 -11.60 16.22
CA ALA A 8 0.18 -12.00 16.65
C ALA A 8 -0.87 -10.91 16.34
N LEU A 9 -0.56 -9.63 16.61
CA LEU A 9 -1.45 -8.51 16.27
C LEU A 9 -1.70 -8.37 14.77
N LEU A 10 -0.68 -8.61 13.94
CA LEU A 10 -0.83 -8.60 12.48
C LEU A 10 -1.69 -9.79 11.99
N SER A 11 -1.59 -10.96 12.63
CA SER A 11 -2.49 -12.09 12.37
C SER A 11 -3.93 -11.77 12.75
N THR A 12 -4.17 -11.15 13.91
CA THR A 12 -5.51 -10.69 14.31
C THR A 12 -6.05 -9.62 13.35
N LEU A 13 -5.19 -8.72 12.85
CA LEU A 13 -5.57 -7.76 11.83
C LEU A 13 -5.98 -8.45 10.52
N LYS A 14 -5.28 -9.50 10.10
CA LYS A 14 -5.66 -10.33 8.94
C LYS A 14 -7.04 -10.93 9.14
N GLU A 15 -7.30 -11.54 10.29
CA GLU A 15 -8.60 -12.16 10.61
C GLU A 15 -9.73 -11.14 10.55
N TYR A 16 -9.56 -9.97 11.16
CA TYR A 16 -10.54 -8.87 11.11
C TYR A 16 -10.84 -8.42 9.68
N LEU A 17 -9.81 -8.29 8.85
CA LEU A 17 -9.95 -7.88 7.44
C LEU A 17 -10.68 -8.95 6.61
N ILE A 18 -10.45 -10.24 6.89
CA ILE A 18 -11.12 -11.36 6.22
C ILE A 18 -12.57 -11.50 6.67
N GLU A 19 -12.84 -11.35 7.97
CA GLU A 19 -14.20 -11.41 8.52
C GLU A 19 -15.11 -10.36 7.87
N ASN A 20 -14.55 -9.17 7.56
CA ASN A 20 -15.24 -8.10 6.84
C ASN A 20 -16.62 -7.79 7.43
N GLY A 21 -16.69 -7.72 8.77
CA GLY A 21 -17.91 -7.41 9.52
C GLY A 21 -18.45 -6.01 9.24
N GLU A 22 -19.64 -5.70 9.77
CA GLU A 22 -20.36 -4.47 9.47
C GLU A 22 -19.55 -3.19 9.71
N GLU A 23 -18.71 -3.18 10.75
CA GLU A 23 -17.83 -2.06 11.05
C GLU A 23 -16.87 -1.76 9.88
N LEU A 24 -16.19 -2.78 9.36
CA LEU A 24 -15.26 -2.61 8.24
C LEU A 24 -16.02 -2.20 6.97
N GLN A 25 -17.19 -2.79 6.72
CA GLN A 25 -18.03 -2.42 5.56
C GLN A 25 -18.44 -0.95 5.58
N ARG A 26 -18.85 -0.42 6.74
CA ARG A 26 -19.15 1.01 6.91
C ARG A 26 -17.94 1.89 6.64
N ILE A 27 -16.76 1.48 7.12
CA ILE A 27 -15.52 2.23 6.92
C ILE A 27 -15.08 2.22 5.45
N LYS A 28 -15.19 1.08 4.76
CA LYS A 28 -14.96 0.99 3.32
C LYS A 28 -15.89 1.93 2.54
N HIS A 29 -17.17 1.94 2.88
CA HIS A 29 -18.13 2.86 2.26
C HIS A 29 -17.77 4.32 2.52
N SER A 30 -17.41 4.68 3.77
CA SER A 30 -16.97 6.04 4.10
C SER A 30 -15.72 6.45 3.30
N ALA A 31 -14.74 5.56 3.16
CA ALA A 31 -13.55 5.81 2.34
C ALA A 31 -13.90 6.01 0.86
N SER A 32 -14.85 5.23 0.32
CA SER A 32 -15.32 5.34 -1.06
C SER A 32 -16.06 6.66 -1.33
N VAL A 33 -16.89 7.12 -0.39
CA VAL A 33 -17.56 8.43 -0.47
C VAL A 33 -16.55 9.58 -0.41
N HIS A 34 -15.54 9.45 0.45
CA HIS A 34 -14.50 10.46 0.63
C HIS A 34 -13.57 10.58 -0.59
N ASN A 35 -13.28 9.46 -1.25
CA ASN A 35 -12.46 9.42 -2.45
C ASN A 35 -13.12 8.50 -3.49
N GLY A 36 -13.79 9.08 -4.49
CA GLY A 36 -14.53 8.32 -5.51
C GLY A 36 -13.66 7.38 -6.37
N TRP A 37 -12.33 7.52 -6.36
CA TRP A 37 -11.42 6.55 -6.98
C TRP A 37 -11.28 5.26 -6.17
N PHE A 38 -11.70 5.25 -4.91
CA PHE A 38 -11.68 4.09 -4.01
C PHE A 38 -13.02 3.38 -4.09
N THR A 39 -13.33 2.75 -5.22
CA THR A 39 -14.50 1.88 -5.32
C THR A 39 -14.40 0.78 -4.26
N ILE A 40 -15.56 0.25 -3.83
CA ILE A 40 -15.59 -0.87 -2.88
C ILE A 40 -14.75 -2.04 -3.39
N GLU A 41 -14.87 -2.34 -4.68
CA GLU A 41 -14.06 -3.35 -5.37
C GLU A 41 -12.55 -3.11 -5.22
N PHE A 42 -12.08 -1.88 -5.43
CA PHE A 42 -10.65 -1.57 -5.31
C PHE A 42 -10.16 -1.56 -3.86
N ILE A 43 -11.00 -1.17 -2.91
CA ILE A 43 -10.67 -1.34 -1.49
C ILE A 43 -10.56 -2.84 -1.15
N ASP A 44 -11.47 -3.67 -1.67
CA ASP A 44 -11.44 -5.11 -1.47
C ASP A 44 -10.21 -5.77 -2.10
N ILE A 45 -9.81 -5.35 -3.32
CA ILE A 45 -8.58 -5.81 -3.96
C ILE A 45 -7.36 -5.42 -3.11
N ALA A 46 -7.31 -4.20 -2.56
CA ALA A 46 -6.21 -3.78 -1.70
C ALA A 46 -6.15 -4.62 -0.40
N ILE A 47 -7.29 -4.79 0.28
CA ILE A 47 -7.40 -5.60 1.50
C ILE A 47 -7.02 -7.05 1.23
N LYS A 48 -7.53 -7.66 0.17
CA LYS A 48 -7.20 -9.04 -0.23
C LYS A 48 -5.71 -9.22 -0.45
N ASN A 49 -5.06 -8.30 -1.17
CA ASN A 49 -3.61 -8.36 -1.36
C ASN A 49 -2.84 -8.20 -0.04
N ILE A 50 -3.31 -7.32 0.86
CA ILE A 50 -2.71 -7.17 2.19
C ILE A 50 -2.83 -8.48 2.99
N THR A 51 -4.01 -9.10 3.03
CA THR A 51 -4.25 -10.31 3.83
C THR A 51 -3.54 -11.54 3.26
N GLU A 52 -3.48 -11.67 1.93
CA GLU A 52 -2.90 -12.84 1.25
C GLU A 52 -1.38 -12.74 1.04
N GLN A 53 -0.82 -11.52 0.94
CA GLN A 53 0.60 -11.33 0.60
C GLN A 53 1.42 -10.78 1.76
N PHE A 54 0.86 -9.89 2.58
CA PHE A 54 1.63 -9.19 3.62
C PHE A 54 1.38 -9.74 5.01
N LEU A 55 0.13 -10.07 5.33
CA LEU A 55 -0.27 -10.57 6.65
C LEU A 55 -0.41 -12.09 6.68
N ASP A 56 -0.10 -12.77 5.58
CA ASP A 56 -0.06 -14.22 5.59
C ASP A 56 1.08 -14.71 6.49
N THR A 57 0.75 -15.51 7.50
CA THR A 57 1.68 -15.88 8.56
C THR A 57 2.93 -16.58 8.04
N GLU A 58 2.78 -17.48 7.07
CA GLU A 58 3.91 -18.21 6.48
C GLU A 58 4.79 -17.25 5.70
N LYS A 59 4.22 -16.47 4.77
CA LYS A 59 4.98 -15.49 3.98
C LYS A 59 5.66 -14.43 4.84
N LEU A 60 4.95 -13.91 5.85
CA LEU A 60 5.46 -12.92 6.78
C LEU A 60 6.64 -13.50 7.56
N THR A 61 6.50 -14.71 8.11
CA THR A 61 7.56 -15.38 8.89
C THR A 61 8.79 -15.66 8.04
N VAL A 62 8.60 -16.15 6.82
CA VAL A 62 9.69 -16.37 5.85
C VAL A 62 10.38 -15.05 5.53
N TRP A 63 9.62 -14.00 5.20
CA TRP A 63 10.17 -12.69 4.87
C TRP A 63 11.00 -12.10 6.02
N ILE A 64 10.47 -12.09 7.25
CA ILE A 64 11.18 -11.50 8.38
C ILE A 64 12.41 -12.32 8.82
N SER A 65 12.45 -13.62 8.53
CA SER A 65 13.60 -14.49 8.87
C SER A 65 14.89 -14.08 8.16
N HIS A 66 14.79 -13.31 7.07
CA HIS A 66 15.94 -12.76 6.36
C HIS A 66 16.60 -11.58 7.09
N TYR A 67 16.00 -11.08 8.17
CA TYR A 67 16.47 -9.94 8.93
C TYR A 67 16.75 -10.33 10.38
N PHE A 68 17.75 -9.70 10.99
CA PHE A 68 18.03 -9.83 12.42
C PHE A 68 17.07 -8.93 13.21
N LEU A 69 15.84 -9.38 13.39
CA LEU A 69 14.85 -8.71 14.24
C LEU A 69 14.86 -9.37 15.62
N ASP A 70 15.47 -8.72 16.60
CA ASP A 70 15.41 -9.14 17.99
C ASP A 70 14.66 -8.14 18.88
N ASP A 71 14.34 -8.58 20.10
CA ASP A 71 13.60 -7.77 21.08
C ASP A 71 14.49 -6.74 21.81
N THR A 72 15.78 -6.65 21.46
CA THR A 72 16.75 -5.77 22.11
C THR A 72 16.98 -4.46 21.37
N ILE A 73 16.33 -4.29 20.21
CA ILE A 73 16.43 -3.05 19.44
C ILE A 73 16.00 -1.83 20.26
N VAL A 74 16.68 -0.70 20.06
CA VAL A 74 16.25 0.59 20.59
C VAL A 74 15.30 1.23 19.57
N PRO A 75 14.00 1.41 19.88
CA PRO A 75 13.04 1.92 18.92
C PRO A 75 13.38 3.36 18.50
N LYS A 76 13.49 3.57 17.18
CA LYS A 76 13.56 4.90 16.56
C LYS A 76 12.18 5.35 16.11
N ASN A 77 11.95 6.65 16.01
CA ASN A 77 10.75 7.21 15.41
C ASN A 77 10.96 7.46 13.92
N VAL A 78 10.25 6.73 13.07
CA VAL A 78 10.29 6.87 11.61
C VAL A 78 9.12 7.74 11.15
N GLY A 79 9.42 8.84 10.47
CA GLY A 79 8.41 9.68 9.84
C GLY A 79 7.99 9.10 8.49
N ILE A 80 6.69 8.88 8.27
CA ILE A 80 6.19 8.31 7.00
C ILE A 80 5.25 9.29 6.32
N VAL A 81 5.56 9.71 5.10
CA VAL A 81 4.64 10.45 4.23
C VAL A 81 4.03 9.47 3.23
N MET A 82 2.73 9.20 3.41
CA MET A 82 1.99 8.24 2.58
C MET A 82 1.29 8.95 1.42
N ALA A 83 1.35 8.32 0.24
CA ALA A 83 0.50 8.70 -0.89
C ALA A 83 -0.96 8.27 -0.64
N GLY A 84 -1.88 8.71 -1.49
CA GLY A 84 -3.29 8.32 -1.41
C GLY A 84 -3.93 8.22 -2.80
N ASN A 85 -3.16 7.75 -3.78
CA ASN A 85 -3.61 7.52 -5.15
C ASN A 85 -4.37 6.19 -5.30
N ILE A 86 -4.10 5.19 -4.44
CA ILE A 86 -4.82 3.92 -4.36
C ILE A 86 -5.06 3.57 -2.88
N PRO A 87 -6.08 2.74 -2.54
CA PRO A 87 -6.41 2.43 -1.15
C PRO A 87 -5.24 1.75 -0.42
N LEU A 88 -4.93 2.21 0.79
CA LEU A 88 -3.94 1.60 1.69
C LEU A 88 -2.54 1.48 1.06
N VAL A 89 -2.17 2.36 0.12
CA VAL A 89 -0.88 2.30 -0.61
C VAL A 89 0.34 2.36 0.32
N GLY A 90 0.22 3.03 1.46
CA GLY A 90 1.26 3.15 2.48
C GLY A 90 1.36 1.95 3.43
N PHE A 91 0.49 0.93 3.32
CA PHE A 91 0.41 -0.18 4.27
C PHE A 91 1.73 -0.94 4.40
N HIS A 92 2.47 -1.11 3.31
CA HIS A 92 3.75 -1.82 3.35
C HIS A 92 4.80 -1.09 4.21
N ASP A 93 4.85 0.24 4.18
CA ASP A 93 5.78 0.99 5.04
C ASP A 93 5.34 0.92 6.51
N PHE A 94 4.04 1.03 6.74
CA PHE A 94 3.44 0.84 8.05
C PHE A 94 3.83 -0.52 8.64
N LEU A 95 3.70 -1.59 7.85
CA LEU A 95 4.06 -2.95 8.21
C LEU A 95 5.56 -3.05 8.51
N CYS A 96 6.42 -2.55 7.63
CA CYS A 96 7.88 -2.62 7.79
C CYS A 96 8.35 -1.94 9.08
N VAL A 97 7.84 -0.73 9.37
CA VAL A 97 8.24 0.00 10.59
C VAL A 97 7.66 -0.68 11.84
N PHE A 98 6.41 -1.15 11.78
CA PHE A 98 5.80 -1.86 12.90
C PHE A 98 6.54 -3.16 13.19
N ILE A 99 6.74 -4.04 12.21
CA ILE A 99 7.33 -5.37 12.42
C ILE A 99 8.79 -5.29 12.85
N SER A 100 9.54 -4.28 12.40
CA SER A 100 10.90 -4.01 12.87
C SER A 100 10.97 -3.49 14.31
N GLY A 101 9.82 -3.17 14.93
CA GLY A 101 9.72 -2.73 16.32
C GLY A 101 10.09 -1.26 16.54
N HIS A 102 10.06 -0.46 15.48
CA HIS A 102 10.24 0.98 15.53
C HIS A 102 8.90 1.71 15.73
N LYS A 103 8.98 2.96 16.20
CA LYS A 103 7.83 3.87 16.27
C LYS A 103 7.63 4.53 14.91
N GLN A 104 6.41 4.91 14.60
CA GLN A 104 6.05 5.64 13.40
C GLN A 104 5.20 6.86 13.69
N THR A 105 5.56 7.96 13.05
CA THR A 105 4.74 9.17 12.94
C THR A 105 4.32 9.32 11.49
N ILE A 106 3.02 9.15 11.22
CA ILE A 106 2.50 9.01 9.86
C ILE A 106 1.77 10.29 9.46
N LYS A 107 2.16 10.86 8.33
CA LYS A 107 1.40 11.87 7.60
C LYS A 107 0.66 11.18 6.46
N LEU A 108 -0.64 11.01 6.64
CA LEU A 108 -1.54 10.47 5.63
C LEU A 108 -1.81 11.50 4.52
N SER A 109 -2.07 10.99 3.32
CA SER A 109 -2.70 11.78 2.27
C SER A 109 -4.13 12.09 2.68
N SER A 110 -4.60 13.32 2.46
CA SER A 110 -6.01 13.66 2.70
C SER A 110 -6.98 12.87 1.81
N LYS A 111 -6.49 12.17 0.78
CA LYS A 111 -7.27 11.27 -0.08
C LYS A 111 -7.39 9.84 0.46
N ASP A 112 -6.59 9.47 1.46
CA ASP A 112 -6.53 8.14 2.05
C ASP A 112 -6.19 8.23 3.54
N ASP A 113 -7.11 8.84 4.31
CA ASP A 113 -6.91 9.05 5.75
C ASP A 113 -7.98 8.42 6.63
N ILE A 114 -8.84 7.57 6.05
CA ILE A 114 -9.92 6.86 6.74
C ILE A 114 -9.49 5.42 7.05
N LEU A 115 -9.09 4.67 6.03
CA LEU A 115 -8.83 3.22 6.15
C LEU A 115 -7.72 2.92 7.16
N LEU A 116 -6.53 3.49 6.99
CA LEU A 116 -5.40 3.16 7.89
C LEU A 116 -5.62 3.67 9.33
N LYS A 117 -6.27 4.82 9.52
CA LYS A 117 -6.63 5.30 10.87
C LYS A 117 -7.56 4.32 11.57
N HIS A 118 -8.55 3.79 10.84
CA HIS A 118 -9.44 2.77 11.36
C HIS A 118 -8.70 1.50 11.76
N LEU A 119 -7.83 0.97 10.90
CA LEU A 119 -7.04 -0.23 11.21
C LEU A 119 -6.18 -0.05 12.46
N VAL A 120 -5.49 1.09 12.59
CA VAL A 120 -4.69 1.39 13.79
C VAL A 120 -5.57 1.53 15.03
N SER A 121 -6.70 2.22 14.92
CA SER A 121 -7.67 2.32 16.02
C SER A 121 -8.16 0.95 16.46
N LYS A 122 -8.45 0.05 15.52
CA LYS A 122 -8.86 -1.32 15.80
C LYS A 122 -7.77 -2.11 16.50
N MET A 123 -6.52 -2.02 16.02
CA MET A 123 -5.37 -2.65 16.68
C MET A 123 -5.19 -2.17 18.13
N CYS A 124 -5.41 -0.88 18.41
CA CYS A 124 -5.38 -0.34 19.77
C CYS A 124 -6.47 -0.92 20.69
N THR A 125 -7.60 -1.41 20.14
CA THR A 125 -8.62 -2.10 20.95
C THR A 125 -8.20 -3.51 21.37
N TRP A 126 -7.28 -4.14 20.63
CA TRP A 126 -6.74 -5.46 20.96
C TRP A 126 -5.51 -5.35 21.87
N ASP A 127 -4.67 -4.34 21.66
CA ASP A 127 -3.53 -4.04 22.53
C ASP A 127 -3.30 -2.52 22.59
N ALA A 128 -3.56 -1.92 23.76
CA ALA A 128 -3.40 -0.48 23.98
C ALA A 128 -1.95 -0.01 23.77
N GLY A 129 -0.95 -0.89 23.91
CA GLY A 129 0.45 -0.59 23.66
C GLY A 129 0.76 -0.25 22.20
N VAL A 130 -0.13 -0.53 21.25
CA VAL A 130 -0.01 -0.08 19.85
C VAL A 130 0.08 1.45 19.76
N ALA A 131 -0.61 2.18 20.65
CA ALA A 131 -0.61 3.63 20.68
C ALA A 131 0.79 4.24 20.97
N ASP A 132 1.68 3.49 21.63
CA ASP A 132 3.06 3.92 21.89
C ASP A 132 3.97 3.83 20.65
N TYR A 133 3.53 3.08 19.64
CA TYR A 133 4.29 2.80 18.41
C TYR A 133 3.76 3.57 17.21
N ILE A 134 2.50 4.02 17.21
CA ILE A 134 1.85 4.52 16.00
C ILE A 134 1.11 5.82 16.32
N SER A 135 1.50 6.89 15.64
CA SER A 135 0.86 8.20 15.74
C SER A 135 0.64 8.81 14.37
N PHE A 136 -0.38 9.66 14.27
CA PHE A 136 -0.67 10.43 13.06
C PHE A 136 -0.39 11.91 13.29
N ALA A 137 0.24 12.58 12.32
CA ALA A 137 0.54 14.00 12.39
C ALA A 137 0.40 14.68 11.03
N ALA A 138 -0.08 15.93 11.02
CA ALA A 138 -0.16 16.74 9.80
C ALA A 138 1.24 17.18 9.28
N ILE A 139 2.19 17.34 10.20
CA ILE A 139 3.56 17.75 9.93
C ILE A 139 4.50 16.81 10.67
N LEU A 140 5.49 16.26 9.97
CA LEU A 140 6.50 15.40 10.56
C LEU A 140 7.70 16.23 11.02
N LYS A 141 8.04 16.17 12.31
CA LYS A 141 9.19 16.85 12.91
C LYS A 141 9.84 15.93 13.95
N GLY A 142 11.17 16.01 14.06
CA GLY A 142 11.90 15.30 15.13
C GLY A 142 11.84 13.78 15.01
N CYS A 143 11.79 13.24 13.79
CA CYS A 143 11.94 11.80 13.54
C CYS A 143 13.42 11.46 13.30
N ASP A 144 13.81 10.23 13.61
CA ASP A 144 15.17 9.71 13.44
C ASP A 144 15.49 9.33 11.98
N GLY A 145 14.44 9.11 11.17
CA GLY A 145 14.54 8.80 9.75
C GLY A 145 13.20 8.98 9.05
N TYR A 146 13.21 9.04 7.72
CA TYR A 146 12.02 9.37 6.94
C TYR A 146 11.78 8.43 5.76
N ILE A 147 10.54 8.02 5.56
CA ILE A 147 10.08 7.36 4.33
C ILE A 147 9.07 8.29 3.69
N ALA A 148 9.33 8.74 2.47
CA ALA A 148 8.45 9.66 1.77
C ALA A 148 8.11 9.15 0.38
N THR A 149 6.81 8.99 0.12
CA THR A 149 6.30 8.60 -1.20
C THR A 149 5.45 9.73 -1.76
N GLY A 150 5.70 10.11 -3.02
CA GLY A 150 4.91 11.13 -3.67
C GLY A 150 5.24 11.30 -5.14
N SER A 151 4.69 12.37 -5.72
CA SER A 151 5.00 12.77 -7.10
C SER A 151 6.47 13.19 -7.25
N ASN A 152 6.97 13.25 -8.49
CA ASN A 152 8.27 13.87 -8.80
C ASN A 152 8.39 15.29 -8.23
N ASN A 153 7.31 16.07 -8.22
CA ASN A 153 7.30 17.41 -7.67
C ASN A 153 7.51 17.38 -6.14
N SER A 154 6.69 16.59 -5.45
CA SER A 154 6.77 16.41 -3.98
C SER A 154 8.14 15.87 -3.55
N ALA A 155 8.73 14.97 -4.34
CA ALA A 155 10.01 14.37 -4.03
C ALA A 155 11.15 15.39 -3.93
N ARG A 156 11.15 16.46 -4.74
CA ARG A 156 12.15 17.54 -4.63
C ARG A 156 12.07 18.26 -3.27
N TYR A 157 10.86 18.48 -2.76
CA TYR A 157 10.66 19.06 -1.44
C TYR A 157 11.09 18.09 -0.34
N PHE A 158 10.82 16.80 -0.49
CA PHE A 158 11.27 15.77 0.45
C PHE A 158 12.80 15.66 0.48
N ASP A 159 13.45 15.68 -0.70
CA ASP A 159 14.91 15.65 -0.83
C ASP A 159 15.53 16.81 -0.03
N TYR A 160 14.98 18.02 -0.15
CA TYR A 160 15.43 19.18 0.61
C TYR A 160 15.11 19.09 2.11
N TYR A 161 13.85 18.80 2.46
CA TYR A 161 13.36 18.86 3.84
C TYR A 161 13.95 17.75 4.71
N PHE A 162 14.25 16.58 4.12
CA PHE A 162 14.81 15.43 4.83
C PHE A 162 16.30 15.20 4.54
N ALA A 163 16.99 16.11 3.84
CA ALA A 163 18.40 15.98 3.44
C ALA A 163 19.36 15.63 4.59
N LYS A 164 19.05 16.12 5.80
CA LYS A 164 19.89 15.94 7.00
C LYS A 164 19.63 14.62 7.75
N TYR A 165 18.65 13.84 7.31
CA TYR A 165 18.20 12.62 7.98
C TYR A 165 18.35 11.41 7.04
N PRO A 166 18.57 10.21 7.59
CA PRO A 166 18.41 8.99 6.82
C PRO A 166 17.01 8.95 6.19
N SER A 167 16.93 8.83 4.87
CA SER A 167 15.63 8.87 4.19
C SER A 167 15.52 7.93 2.98
N ILE A 168 14.31 7.42 2.77
CA ILE A 168 13.88 6.68 1.59
C ILE A 168 12.86 7.54 0.86
N ILE A 169 13.23 8.09 -0.29
CA ILE A 169 12.37 8.96 -1.09
C ILE A 169 11.97 8.23 -2.36
N ARG A 170 10.70 7.83 -2.45
CA ARG A 170 10.13 7.15 -3.62
C ARG A 170 9.36 8.14 -4.48
N LYS A 171 9.87 8.35 -5.69
CA LYS A 171 9.26 9.18 -6.74
C LYS A 171 8.34 8.34 -7.61
N ASN A 172 7.51 8.97 -8.46
CA ASN A 172 6.66 8.19 -9.37
C ASN A 172 7.50 7.33 -10.32
N ARG A 173 6.89 6.23 -10.75
CA ARG A 173 7.40 5.30 -11.75
C ARG A 173 6.33 5.06 -12.79
N THR A 174 6.75 4.57 -13.94
CA THR A 174 5.90 4.18 -15.05
C THR A 174 6.26 2.75 -15.40
N SER A 175 5.28 1.84 -15.31
CA SER A 175 5.46 0.49 -15.81
C SER A 175 5.21 0.45 -17.32
N VAL A 176 5.96 -0.43 -17.98
CA VAL A 176 5.93 -0.61 -19.42
C VAL A 176 5.67 -2.09 -19.72
N ALA A 177 4.75 -2.39 -20.62
CA ALA A 177 4.60 -3.72 -21.21
C ALA A 177 5.27 -3.77 -22.58
N ILE A 178 5.91 -4.90 -22.89
CA ILE A 178 6.53 -5.16 -24.20
C ILE A 178 5.85 -6.42 -24.75
N LEU A 179 5.14 -6.27 -25.86
CA LEU A 179 4.42 -7.35 -26.51
C LEU A 179 5.17 -7.80 -27.76
N ARG A 180 5.14 -9.10 -28.03
CA ARG A 180 5.72 -9.75 -29.20
C ARG A 180 4.71 -9.94 -30.33
N GLY A 181 3.40 -9.94 -30.04
CA GLY A 181 2.34 -10.24 -31.01
C GLY A 181 1.82 -11.66 -30.94
N ASP A 182 2.44 -12.53 -30.14
CA ASP A 182 2.07 -13.93 -29.98
C ASP A 182 1.48 -14.26 -28.59
N GLU A 183 1.12 -13.23 -27.81
CA GLU A 183 0.55 -13.41 -26.48
C GLU A 183 -0.75 -14.24 -26.50
N SER A 184 -0.89 -15.07 -25.48
CA SER A 184 -2.15 -15.77 -25.23
C SER A 184 -3.24 -14.78 -24.79
N ILE A 185 -4.51 -15.14 -25.02
CA ILE A 185 -5.65 -14.34 -24.55
C ILE A 185 -5.56 -14.10 -23.04
N GLU A 186 -5.24 -15.14 -22.27
CA GLU A 186 -5.07 -15.04 -20.81
C GLU A 186 -3.97 -14.04 -20.41
N SER A 187 -2.86 -13.97 -21.17
CA SER A 187 -1.78 -13.00 -20.90
C SER A 187 -2.25 -11.56 -21.17
N LEU A 188 -3.03 -11.36 -22.24
CA LEU A 188 -3.61 -10.05 -22.57
C LEU A 188 -4.69 -9.63 -21.57
N GLU A 189 -5.42 -10.58 -20.97
CA GLU A 189 -6.36 -10.31 -19.88
C GLU A 189 -5.64 -9.91 -18.59
N LYS A 190 -4.55 -10.58 -18.21
CA LYS A 190 -3.72 -10.15 -17.07
C LYS A 190 -3.10 -8.76 -17.29
N LEU A 191 -2.65 -8.47 -18.51
CA LEU A 191 -2.21 -7.12 -18.86
C LEU A 191 -3.34 -6.08 -18.74
N SER A 192 -4.58 -6.46 -19.09
CA SER A 192 -5.74 -5.61 -18.89
C SER A 192 -5.89 -5.23 -17.40
N ASP A 193 -5.71 -6.18 -16.49
CA ASP A 193 -5.70 -5.93 -15.05
C ASP A 193 -4.55 -4.99 -14.64
N ASP A 194 -3.33 -5.23 -15.13
CA ASP A 194 -2.15 -4.38 -14.85
C ASP A 194 -2.33 -2.93 -15.32
N ILE A 195 -3.16 -2.69 -16.34
CA ILE A 195 -3.48 -1.35 -16.86
C ILE A 195 -4.60 -0.71 -16.03
N HIS A 196 -5.70 -1.43 -15.80
CA HIS A 196 -6.98 -0.83 -15.40
C HIS A 196 -7.28 -0.91 -13.90
N ILE A 197 -6.69 -1.86 -13.16
CA ILE A 197 -6.90 -1.91 -11.71
C ILE A 197 -6.47 -0.56 -11.09
N PHE A 198 -7.27 -0.06 -10.15
CA PHE A 198 -7.15 1.28 -9.58
C PHE A 198 -7.26 2.42 -10.60
N PHE A 199 -8.00 2.22 -11.70
CA PHE A 199 -8.12 3.17 -12.81
C PHE A 199 -6.76 3.60 -13.40
N GLY A 200 -5.73 2.75 -13.30
CA GLY A 200 -4.38 3.09 -13.74
C GLY A 200 -3.65 4.12 -12.86
N LEU A 201 -4.18 4.46 -11.67
CA LEU A 201 -3.63 5.49 -10.79
C LEU A 201 -2.46 4.99 -9.93
N GLY A 202 -2.16 3.70 -9.92
CA GLY A 202 -1.04 3.11 -9.22
C GLY A 202 0.29 3.35 -9.94
N CYS A 203 1.35 3.61 -9.17
CA CYS A 203 2.71 3.81 -9.71
C CYS A 203 3.32 2.57 -10.40
N ARG A 204 2.63 1.42 -10.30
CA ARG A 204 3.00 0.15 -10.94
C ARG A 204 2.06 -0.24 -12.07
N ASN A 205 0.99 0.51 -12.31
CA ASN A 205 0.13 0.25 -13.46
C ASN A 205 0.91 0.46 -14.77
N VAL A 206 0.62 -0.37 -15.77
CA VAL A 206 1.19 -0.25 -17.10
C VAL A 206 0.56 0.97 -17.79
N THR A 207 1.40 1.95 -18.13
CA THR A 207 0.96 3.19 -18.80
C THR A 207 1.60 3.38 -20.17
N LYS A 208 2.44 2.42 -20.59
CA LYS A 208 3.06 2.39 -21.91
C LYS A 208 3.18 0.95 -22.41
N ILE A 209 2.82 0.73 -23.67
CA ILE A 209 2.93 -0.57 -24.33
C ILE A 209 3.82 -0.40 -25.56
N TYR A 210 4.85 -1.22 -25.68
CA TYR A 210 5.62 -1.38 -26.91
C TYR A 210 5.15 -2.62 -27.64
N VAL A 211 4.98 -2.50 -28.95
CA VAL A 211 4.52 -3.57 -29.84
C VAL A 211 5.39 -3.60 -31.11
N PRO A 212 5.42 -4.71 -31.87
CA PRO A 212 6.05 -4.74 -33.19
C PRO A 212 5.41 -3.73 -34.14
N GLN A 213 6.15 -3.31 -35.18
CA GLN A 213 5.68 -2.32 -36.14
C GLN A 213 4.36 -2.73 -36.82
N VAL A 214 4.12 -4.03 -36.99
CA VAL A 214 2.89 -4.60 -37.54
C VAL A 214 2.22 -5.44 -36.44
N TYR A 215 1.52 -4.78 -35.52
CA TYR A 215 0.78 -5.43 -34.43
C TYR A 215 -0.73 -5.32 -34.64
N ASP A 216 -1.44 -6.45 -34.48
CA ASP A 216 -2.90 -6.46 -34.50
C ASP A 216 -3.46 -6.15 -33.11
N PHE A 217 -4.04 -4.96 -32.97
CA PHE A 217 -4.61 -4.47 -31.71
C PHE A 217 -5.97 -5.08 -31.38
N VAL A 218 -6.63 -5.81 -32.29
CA VAL A 218 -7.99 -6.33 -32.04
C VAL A 218 -8.03 -7.20 -30.79
N ARG A 219 -7.08 -8.13 -30.64
CA ARG A 219 -7.03 -9.04 -29.48
C ARG A 219 -6.75 -8.30 -28.17
N LEU A 220 -5.90 -7.27 -28.20
CA LEU A 220 -5.61 -6.44 -27.01
C LEU A 220 -6.82 -5.60 -26.61
N LEU A 221 -7.49 -4.95 -27.56
CA LEU A 221 -8.69 -4.14 -27.27
C LEU A 221 -9.84 -5.01 -26.77
N GLN A 222 -9.98 -6.23 -27.29
CA GLN A 222 -10.96 -7.20 -26.79
C GLN A 222 -10.68 -7.59 -25.33
N SER A 223 -9.41 -7.76 -24.91
CA SER A 223 -9.10 -8.07 -23.50
C SER A 223 -9.44 -6.92 -22.55
N PHE A 224 -9.53 -5.68 -23.05
CA PHE A 224 -9.94 -4.52 -22.25
C PHE A 224 -11.45 -4.49 -21.95
N HIS A 225 -12.27 -5.27 -22.66
CA HIS A 225 -13.71 -5.33 -22.42
C HIS A 225 -14.09 -5.80 -21.01
N ARG A 226 -13.18 -6.47 -20.29
CA ARG A 226 -13.33 -6.78 -18.85
C ARG A 226 -13.64 -5.54 -18.00
N TYR A 227 -13.09 -4.39 -18.39
CA TYR A 227 -13.26 -3.11 -17.70
C TYR A 227 -14.23 -2.16 -18.42
N LYS A 228 -15.09 -2.67 -19.30
CA LYS A 228 -16.05 -1.85 -20.08
C LYS A 228 -17.01 -1.03 -19.20
N HIS A 229 -17.21 -1.44 -17.95
CA HIS A 229 -18.05 -0.73 -16.98
C HIS A 229 -17.41 0.58 -16.45
N PHE A 230 -16.16 0.90 -16.81
CA PHE A 230 -15.54 2.21 -16.56
C PHE A 230 -15.94 3.28 -17.58
N ALA A 231 -16.58 2.90 -18.69
CA ALA A 231 -16.96 3.79 -19.79
C ALA A 231 -18.36 4.41 -19.61
#